data_AF-A0A3M9MVZ8-F1
#
_entry.id   AF-A0A3M9MVZ8-F1
#
_cell.length_a   1.000
_cell.length_b   1.000
_cell.length_c   1.000
_cell.angle_alpha   90.00
_cell.angle_beta   90.00
_cell.angle_gamma   90.00
#
_symmetry.space_group_name_H-M   'P 1'
#
loop_
_entity.id
_entity.type
_entity.pdbx_description
1 polymer ?
#
loop_
_entity_poly.entity_id
_entity_poly.type
_entity_poly.pdbx_seq_one_letter_code
_entity_poly.pdbx_strand_id
1 'polypeptide(L)'
;MFTAILLCTVSCDTTPRERKEMAANELEKLDEKASQAATKSKEELKEAGRALARQREERKKREARGPVPGKQAQMERELLGDYQNLSDVTAQNLRDAYVHFLQQVRDRKNVWTAEDWDYANAIYKRLNERERALHDDIILRHATKIKALQAEYVALENRADLQDYQRIKKGE
;
A
#
# COMPACT_ATOMS: atom_id res chain seq x y z
N MET A 1 51.03 44.99 -32.38
CA MET A 1 50.58 45.29 -31.00
C MET A 1 49.06 45.20 -30.98
N PHE A 2 48.54 44.38 -30.06
CA PHE A 2 47.17 44.30 -29.52
C PHE A 2 45.97 44.21 -30.47
N THR A 3 45.55 42.98 -30.77
CA THR A 3 44.18 42.65 -31.17
C THR A 3 43.38 42.36 -29.90
N ALA A 4 42.47 43.26 -29.54
CA ALA A 4 41.67 43.19 -28.32
C ALA A 4 40.50 42.21 -28.46
N ILE A 5 40.36 41.33 -27.47
CA ILE A 5 39.20 40.48 -27.25
C ILE A 5 38.04 41.37 -26.76
N LEU A 6 36.97 41.48 -27.55
CA LEU A 6 35.73 42.14 -27.14
C LEU A 6 34.80 41.07 -26.54
N LEU A 7 34.73 41.00 -25.20
CA LEU A 7 33.67 40.30 -24.49
C LEU A 7 32.36 41.09 -24.66
N CYS A 8 31.41 40.57 -25.44
CA CYS A 8 30.04 41.05 -25.42
C CYS A 8 29.33 40.48 -24.17
N THR A 9 29.21 41.29 -23.14
CA THR A 9 28.29 41.05 -22.02
C THR A 9 26.86 41.27 -22.52
N VAL A 10 26.05 40.21 -22.52
CA VAL A 10 24.60 40.31 -22.65
C VAL A 10 24.08 41.06 -21.42
N SER A 11 23.79 42.35 -21.56
CA SER A 11 23.11 43.13 -20.53
C SER A 11 21.68 42.63 -20.41
N CYS A 12 21.36 42.00 -19.28
CA CYS A 12 20.00 41.82 -18.80
C CYS A 12 19.37 43.20 -18.55
N ASP A 13 18.73 43.77 -19.56
CA ASP A 13 18.08 45.09 -19.51
C ASP A 13 16.69 44.95 -18.88
N THR A 14 16.68 44.66 -17.58
CA THR A 14 15.48 44.77 -16.73
C THR A 14 15.81 45.82 -15.68
N THR A 15 15.00 46.85 -15.56
CA THR A 15 15.23 47.87 -14.53
C THR A 15 15.10 47.23 -13.13
N PRO A 16 15.78 47.77 -12.10
CA PRO A 16 15.64 47.28 -10.73
C PRO A 16 14.18 47.26 -10.22
N ARG A 17 13.31 48.09 -10.82
CA ARG A 17 11.88 48.13 -10.53
C ARG A 17 11.14 46.95 -11.16
N GLU A 18 11.37 46.67 -12.44
CA GLU A 18 10.77 45.53 -13.14
C GLU A 18 11.19 44.20 -12.51
N ARG A 19 12.42 44.06 -12.03
CA ARG A 19 12.85 42.85 -11.30
C ARG A 19 12.08 42.64 -10.00
N LYS A 20 11.78 43.72 -9.28
CA LYS A 20 10.96 43.66 -8.05
C LYS A 20 9.52 43.27 -8.37
N GLU A 21 8.96 43.81 -9.45
CA GLU A 21 7.61 43.49 -9.91
C GLU A 21 7.50 42.05 -10.42
N MET A 22 8.50 41.54 -11.16
CA MET A 22 8.59 40.14 -11.58
C MET A 22 8.72 39.19 -10.37
N ALA A 23 9.58 39.53 -9.40
CA ALA A 23 9.73 38.73 -8.19
C ALA A 23 8.45 38.71 -7.34
N ALA A 24 7.74 39.84 -7.25
CA ALA A 24 6.45 39.93 -6.56
C ALA A 24 5.37 39.07 -7.25
N ASN A 25 5.26 39.14 -8.58
CA ASN A 25 4.33 38.32 -9.36
C ASN A 25 4.61 36.82 -9.23
N GLU A 26 5.88 36.41 -9.26
CA GLU A 26 6.22 34.99 -9.07
C GLU A 26 5.96 34.53 -7.63
N LEU A 27 6.17 35.39 -6.63
CA LEU A 27 5.84 35.08 -5.24
C LEU A 27 4.33 34.89 -5.03
N GLU A 28 3.50 35.74 -5.65
CA GLU A 28 2.04 35.62 -5.59
C GLU A 28 1.54 34.33 -6.26
N LYS A 29 2.07 33.97 -7.43
CA LYS A 29 1.76 32.69 -8.08
C LYS A 29 2.19 31.48 -7.26
N LEU A 30 3.31 31.58 -6.54
CA LEU A 30 3.78 30.50 -5.66
C LEU A 30 2.87 30.34 -4.45
N ASP A 31 2.43 31.44 -3.84
CA ASP A 31 1.47 31.42 -2.73
C ASP A 31 0.10 30.89 -3.17
N GLU A 32 -0.35 31.27 -4.38
CA GLU A 32 -1.58 30.73 -4.98
C GLU A 32 -1.46 29.23 -5.22
N LYS A 33 -0.37 28.74 -5.81
CA LYS A 33 -0.15 27.30 -6.00
C LYS A 33 0.00 26.54 -4.68
N ALA A 34 0.64 27.15 -3.68
CA ALA A 34 0.78 26.56 -2.36
C ALA A 34 -0.58 26.44 -1.66
N SER A 35 -1.41 27.48 -1.74
CA SER A 35 -2.77 27.46 -1.18
C SER A 35 -3.68 26.48 -1.94
N GLN A 36 -3.61 26.42 -3.27
CA GLN A 36 -4.31 25.41 -4.08
C GLN A 36 -3.86 23.98 -3.76
N ALA A 37 -2.55 23.76 -3.55
CA ALA A 37 -2.04 22.46 -3.14
C ALA A 37 -2.53 22.09 -1.73
N ALA A 38 -2.59 23.06 -0.81
CA ALA A 38 -3.10 22.85 0.54
C ALA A 38 -4.60 22.56 0.56
N THR A 39 -5.41 23.27 -0.25
CA THR A 39 -6.85 23.00 -0.36
C THR A 39 -7.12 21.66 -1.01
N LYS A 40 -6.44 21.34 -2.12
CA LYS A 40 -6.51 20.03 -2.77
C LYS A 40 -6.11 18.90 -1.82
N SER A 41 -5.01 19.06 -1.08
CA SER A 41 -4.59 18.08 -0.07
C SER A 41 -5.64 17.91 1.04
N LYS A 42 -6.23 19.01 1.54
CA LYS A 42 -7.30 18.96 2.53
C LYS A 42 -8.56 18.27 2.00
N GLU A 43 -8.92 18.50 0.74
CA GLU A 43 -10.04 17.83 0.07
C GLU A 43 -9.77 16.34 -0.14
N GLU A 44 -8.59 15.98 -0.63
CA GLU A 44 -8.13 14.59 -0.79
C GLU A 44 -8.11 13.86 0.55
N LEU A 45 -7.64 14.49 1.62
CA LEU A 45 -7.67 13.94 2.98
C LEU A 45 -9.11 13.75 3.49
N LYS A 46 -10.01 14.71 3.22
CA LYS A 46 -11.42 14.61 3.62
C LYS A 46 -12.15 13.53 2.81
N GLU A 47 -11.81 13.35 1.54
CA GLU A 47 -12.34 12.29 0.69
C GLU A 47 -11.82 10.91 1.14
N ALA A 48 -10.51 10.79 1.36
CA ALA A 48 -9.89 9.58 1.92
C ALA A 48 -10.47 9.21 3.29
N GLY A 49 -10.70 10.20 4.16
CA GLY A 49 -11.35 9.98 5.45
C GLY A 49 -12.79 9.46 5.34
N ARG A 50 -13.57 10.01 4.41
CA ARG A 50 -14.94 9.53 4.11
C ARG A 50 -14.93 8.11 3.54
N ALA A 51 -14.02 7.83 2.63
CA ALA A 51 -13.84 6.50 2.05
C ALA A 51 -13.46 5.46 3.11
N LEU A 52 -12.51 5.79 3.99
CA LEU A 52 -12.12 4.94 5.10
C LEU A 52 -13.28 4.70 6.07
N ALA A 53 -14.10 5.72 6.34
CA ALA A 53 -15.30 5.56 7.15
C ALA A 53 -16.30 4.59 6.49
N ARG A 54 -16.54 4.70 5.18
CA ARG A 54 -17.39 3.76 4.43
C ARG A 54 -16.86 2.33 4.49
N GLN A 55 -15.58 2.13 4.23
CA GLN A 55 -14.93 0.81 4.31
C GLN A 55 -15.03 0.21 5.72
N ARG A 56 -14.87 1.02 6.77
CA ARG A 56 -15.04 0.59 8.17
C ARG A 56 -16.47 0.18 8.48
N GLU A 57 -17.46 0.93 8.00
CA GLU A 57 -18.88 0.59 8.20
C GLU A 57 -19.27 -0.67 7.43
N GLU A 58 -18.80 -0.85 6.21
CA GLU A 58 -18.99 -2.08 5.45
C GLU A 58 -18.34 -3.28 6.14
N ARG A 59 -17.12 -3.11 6.65
CA ARG A 59 -16.45 -4.16 7.43
C ARG A 59 -17.23 -4.51 8.69
N LYS A 60 -17.71 -3.52 9.46
CA LYS A 60 -18.59 -3.77 10.62
C LYS A 60 -19.85 -4.55 10.23
N LYS A 61 -20.48 -4.21 9.09
CA LYS A 61 -21.64 -4.95 8.60
C LYS A 61 -21.29 -6.39 8.24
N ARG A 62 -20.13 -6.64 7.62
CA ARG A 62 -19.64 -8.00 7.33
C ARG A 62 -19.35 -8.78 8.61
N GLU A 63 -18.66 -8.17 9.56
CA GLU A 63 -18.37 -8.75 10.87
C GLU A 63 -19.67 -9.09 11.63
N ALA A 64 -20.66 -8.20 11.61
CA ALA A 64 -21.97 -8.42 12.24
C ALA A 64 -22.78 -9.54 11.58
N ARG A 65 -22.64 -9.75 10.27
CA ARG A 65 -23.23 -10.89 9.55
C ARG A 65 -22.60 -12.23 9.97
N GLY A 66 -21.39 -12.18 10.53
CA GLY A 66 -20.59 -13.35 10.84
C GLY A 66 -19.97 -14.00 9.60
N PRO A 67 -18.98 -14.90 9.80
CA PRO A 67 -18.36 -15.62 8.71
C PRO A 67 -19.38 -16.53 8.02
N VAL A 68 -19.27 -16.65 6.69
CA VAL A 68 -20.07 -17.61 5.92
C VAL A 68 -19.72 -19.02 6.41
N PRO A 69 -20.71 -19.83 6.85
CA PRO A 69 -20.44 -21.17 7.36
C PRO A 69 -19.60 -22.00 6.38
N GLY A 70 -18.52 -22.60 6.86
CA GLY A 70 -17.63 -23.46 6.06
C GLY A 70 -16.65 -22.72 5.14
N LYS A 71 -16.86 -21.43 4.83
CA LYS A 71 -15.98 -20.64 3.97
C LYS A 71 -14.59 -20.45 4.59
N GLN A 72 -14.52 -20.20 5.90
CA GLN A 72 -13.24 -20.13 6.63
C GLN A 72 -12.42 -21.42 6.45
N ALA A 73 -13.03 -22.58 6.72
CA ALA A 73 -12.35 -23.86 6.62
C ALA A 73 -11.98 -24.21 5.16
N GLN A 74 -12.79 -23.77 4.19
CA GLN A 74 -12.44 -23.88 2.78
C GLN A 74 -11.20 -23.04 2.44
N MET A 75 -11.17 -21.77 2.83
CA MET A 75 -10.04 -20.87 2.59
C MET A 75 -8.78 -21.39 3.26
N GLU A 76 -8.86 -21.93 4.48
CA GLU A 76 -7.72 -22.54 5.17
C GLU A 76 -7.16 -23.74 4.39
N ARG A 77 -8.03 -24.65 3.93
CA ARG A 77 -7.61 -25.77 3.08
C ARG A 77 -6.98 -25.32 1.77
N GLU A 78 -7.60 -24.35 1.10
CA GLU A 78 -7.14 -23.88 -0.21
C GLU A 78 -5.83 -23.09 -0.13
N LEU A 79 -5.64 -22.29 0.93
CA LEU A 79 -4.49 -21.40 1.05
C LEU A 79 -3.31 -22.03 1.81
N LEU A 80 -3.55 -22.98 2.70
CA LEU A 80 -2.47 -23.61 3.46
C LEU A 80 -2.19 -25.05 3.00
N GLY A 81 -3.14 -25.73 2.36
CA GLY A 81 -2.98 -27.12 1.95
C GLY A 81 -2.57 -28.00 3.13
N ASP A 82 -1.43 -28.70 2.98
CA ASP A 82 -0.86 -29.56 4.01
C ASP A 82 -0.45 -28.81 5.29
N TYR A 83 -0.31 -27.49 5.22
CA TYR A 83 0.05 -26.63 6.36
C TYR A 83 -1.17 -26.08 7.11
N GLN A 84 -2.38 -26.58 6.86
CA GLN A 84 -3.61 -26.09 7.51
C GLN A 84 -3.55 -26.16 9.04
N ASN A 85 -2.85 -27.16 9.60
CA ASN A 85 -2.60 -27.23 11.03
C ASN A 85 -1.30 -26.50 11.38
N LEU A 86 -1.41 -25.20 11.60
CA LEU A 86 -0.25 -24.34 11.91
C LEU A 86 0.50 -24.73 13.19
N SER A 87 -0.13 -25.48 14.10
CA SER A 87 0.54 -26.00 15.30
C SER A 87 1.63 -27.03 14.98
N ASP A 88 1.49 -27.73 13.84
CA ASP A 88 2.43 -28.76 13.38
C ASP A 88 3.54 -28.18 12.49
N VAL A 89 3.38 -26.92 12.06
CA VAL A 89 4.38 -26.21 11.26
C VAL A 89 5.59 -25.89 12.14
N THR A 90 6.78 -26.40 11.80
CA THR A 90 8.03 -26.18 12.53
C THR A 90 8.84 -25.02 11.93
N ALA A 91 9.91 -24.60 12.60
CA ALA A 91 10.79 -23.55 12.08
C ALA A 91 11.42 -23.90 10.71
N GLN A 92 11.61 -25.20 10.42
CA GLN A 92 12.18 -25.69 9.17
C GLN A 92 11.20 -25.61 8.00
N ASN A 93 9.90 -25.88 8.24
CA ASN A 93 8.88 -25.90 7.17
C ASN A 93 8.01 -24.64 7.12
N LEU A 94 8.12 -23.72 8.08
CA LEU A 94 7.37 -22.47 8.11
C LEU A 94 7.56 -21.64 6.84
N ARG A 95 8.79 -21.58 6.31
CA ARG A 95 9.06 -20.93 5.03
C ARG A 95 8.18 -21.52 3.91
N ASP A 96 8.04 -22.83 3.86
CA ASP A 96 7.30 -23.51 2.80
C ASP A 96 5.80 -23.28 2.95
N ALA A 97 5.29 -23.18 4.19
CA ALA A 97 3.93 -22.73 4.45
C ALA A 97 3.67 -21.32 3.89
N TYR A 98 4.58 -20.36 4.10
CA TYR A 98 4.47 -19.03 3.49
C TYR A 98 4.55 -19.05 1.96
N VAL A 99 5.44 -19.87 1.40
CA VAL A 99 5.59 -20.01 -0.06
C VAL A 99 4.29 -20.55 -0.66
N HIS A 100 3.73 -21.61 -0.07
CA HIS A 100 2.47 -22.19 -0.51
C HIS A 100 1.34 -21.17 -0.40
N PHE A 101 1.18 -20.54 0.76
CA PHE A 101 0.20 -19.48 0.98
C PHE A 101 0.27 -18.39 -0.08
N LEU A 102 1.45 -17.82 -0.32
CA LEU A 102 1.57 -16.74 -1.29
C LEU A 102 1.37 -17.21 -2.73
N GLN A 103 1.73 -18.45 -3.06
CA GLN A 103 1.43 -19.00 -4.37
C GLN A 103 -0.08 -19.02 -4.61
N GLN A 104 -0.86 -19.52 -3.64
CA GLN A 104 -2.32 -19.57 -3.74
C GLN A 104 -2.95 -18.17 -3.81
N VAL A 105 -2.43 -17.22 -3.03
CA VAL A 105 -2.88 -15.80 -3.09
C VAL A 105 -2.62 -15.23 -4.49
N ARG A 106 -1.42 -15.40 -5.04
CA ARG A 106 -1.08 -14.85 -6.37
C ARG A 106 -2.00 -15.37 -7.46
N ASP A 107 -2.34 -16.65 -7.40
CA ASP A 107 -3.13 -17.33 -8.41
C ASP A 107 -4.61 -16.90 -8.37
N ARG A 108 -5.13 -16.58 -7.18
CA ARG A 108 -6.57 -16.36 -6.97
C ARG A 108 -6.96 -14.89 -6.75
N LYS A 109 -6.03 -14.02 -6.34
CA LYS A 109 -6.31 -12.61 -5.96
C LYS A 109 -7.16 -11.80 -6.95
N ASN A 110 -7.09 -12.13 -8.24
CA ASN A 110 -7.78 -11.36 -9.29
C ASN A 110 -9.30 -11.59 -9.28
N VAL A 111 -9.79 -12.68 -8.69
CA VAL A 111 -11.22 -13.03 -8.62
C VAL A 111 -11.79 -12.90 -7.21
N TRP A 112 -10.96 -12.49 -6.24
CA TRP A 112 -11.38 -12.36 -4.85
C TRP A 112 -12.23 -11.13 -4.59
N THR A 113 -13.23 -11.33 -3.74
CA THR A 113 -14.01 -10.27 -3.12
C THR A 113 -13.28 -9.70 -1.91
N ALA A 114 -13.73 -8.56 -1.38
CA ALA A 114 -13.21 -8.02 -0.12
C ALA A 114 -13.35 -9.03 1.04
N GLU A 115 -14.39 -9.87 1.03
CA GLU A 115 -14.58 -10.91 2.05
C GLU A 115 -13.54 -12.05 1.91
N ASP A 116 -13.18 -12.43 0.69
CA ASP A 116 -12.12 -13.43 0.47
C ASP A 116 -10.76 -12.90 0.97
N TRP A 117 -10.48 -11.60 0.79
CA TRP A 117 -9.31 -10.94 1.40
C TRP A 117 -9.36 -10.92 2.92
N ASP A 118 -10.53 -10.70 3.54
CA ASP A 118 -10.69 -10.76 4.99
C ASP A 118 -10.30 -12.16 5.54
N TYR A 119 -10.70 -13.24 4.84
CA TYR A 119 -10.30 -14.61 5.20
C TYR A 119 -8.79 -14.86 5.02
N ALA A 120 -8.22 -14.43 3.89
CA ALA A 120 -6.78 -14.53 3.65
C ALA A 120 -5.97 -13.77 4.72
N ASN A 121 -6.45 -12.60 5.15
CA ASN A 121 -5.86 -11.80 6.21
C ASN A 121 -5.88 -12.50 7.57
N ALA A 122 -6.98 -13.19 7.90
CA ALA A 122 -7.05 -13.99 9.12
C ALA A 122 -6.01 -15.12 9.11
N ILE A 123 -5.87 -15.82 7.98
CA ILE A 123 -4.87 -16.89 7.81
C ILE A 123 -3.44 -16.34 7.89
N TYR A 124 -3.18 -15.22 7.22
CA TYR A 124 -1.89 -14.52 7.28
C TYR A 124 -1.51 -14.11 8.71
N LYS A 125 -2.46 -13.58 9.50
CA LYS A 125 -2.22 -13.25 10.91
C LYS A 125 -1.80 -14.47 11.73
N ARG A 126 -2.48 -15.61 11.54
CA ARG A 126 -2.11 -16.87 12.22
C ARG A 126 -0.74 -17.39 11.79
N LEU A 127 -0.38 -17.27 10.51
CA LEU A 127 0.99 -17.57 10.04
C LEU A 127 2.04 -16.68 10.71
N ASN A 128 1.76 -15.38 10.89
CA ASN A 128 2.65 -14.45 11.59
C ASN A 128 2.72 -14.74 13.11
N GLU A 129 1.63 -15.20 13.72
CA GLU A 129 1.65 -15.67 15.11
C GLU A 129 2.55 -16.89 15.26
N ARG A 130 2.45 -17.85 14.34
CA ARG A 130 3.32 -19.03 14.33
C ARG A 130 4.78 -18.66 14.10
N GLU A 131 5.08 -17.73 13.20
CA GLU A 131 6.44 -17.21 12.99
C GLU A 131 7.02 -16.58 14.26
N ARG A 132 6.24 -15.74 14.95
CA ARG A 132 6.68 -15.12 16.20
C ARG A 132 6.95 -16.16 17.29
N ALA A 133 6.12 -17.19 17.38
CA ALA A 133 6.31 -18.28 18.35
C ALA A 133 7.57 -19.12 18.08
N LEU A 134 8.04 -19.15 16.83
CA LEU A 134 9.21 -19.93 16.40
C LEU A 134 10.44 -19.07 16.13
N HIS A 135 10.39 -17.77 16.43
CA HIS A 135 11.33 -16.78 15.91
C HIS A 135 12.81 -17.17 16.12
N ASP A 136 13.15 -17.60 17.33
CA ASP A 136 14.53 -17.93 17.72
C ASP A 136 15.06 -19.21 17.04
N ASP A 137 14.18 -20.08 16.56
CA ASP A 137 14.52 -21.36 15.92
C ASP A 137 14.64 -21.25 14.39
N ILE A 138 14.25 -20.11 13.82
CA ILE A 138 14.25 -19.91 12.36
C ILE A 138 15.65 -19.49 11.91
N ILE A 139 16.25 -20.29 11.03
CA ILE A 139 17.54 -19.94 10.43
C ILE A 139 17.44 -18.66 9.60
N LEU A 140 18.50 -17.84 9.61
CA LEU A 140 18.53 -16.51 8.98
C LEU A 140 18.02 -16.51 7.52
N ARG A 141 18.45 -17.49 6.72
CA ARG A 141 18.02 -17.61 5.32
C ARG A 141 16.50 -17.74 5.19
N HIS A 142 15.87 -18.51 6.08
CA HIS A 142 14.42 -18.69 6.11
C HIS A 142 13.74 -17.42 6.61
N ALA A 143 14.25 -16.80 7.67
CA ALA A 143 13.73 -15.54 8.19
C ALA A 143 13.70 -14.44 7.11
N THR A 144 14.79 -14.23 6.38
CA THR A 144 14.84 -13.24 5.29
C THR A 144 13.82 -13.53 4.20
N LYS A 145 13.67 -14.80 3.81
CA LYS A 145 12.69 -15.19 2.79
C LYS A 145 11.25 -14.97 3.30
N ILE A 146 10.95 -15.31 4.55
CA ILE A 146 9.65 -15.08 5.17
C ILE A 146 9.32 -13.58 5.19
N LYS A 147 10.26 -12.71 5.59
CA LYS A 147 10.05 -11.25 5.59
C LYS A 147 9.77 -10.72 4.17
N ALA A 148 10.45 -11.23 3.15
CA ALA A 148 10.17 -10.87 1.76
C ALA A 148 8.76 -11.30 1.33
N LEU A 149 8.32 -12.51 1.72
CA LEU A 149 6.96 -13.00 1.43
C LEU A 149 5.89 -12.21 2.20
N GLN A 150 6.14 -11.83 3.45
CA GLN A 150 5.28 -10.94 4.24
C GLN A 150 5.11 -9.57 3.57
N ALA A 151 6.22 -8.96 3.13
CA ALA A 151 6.19 -7.68 2.42
C ALA A 151 5.41 -7.76 1.11
N GLU A 152 5.57 -8.85 0.35
CA GLU A 152 4.83 -9.06 -0.88
C GLU A 152 3.32 -9.23 -0.62
N TYR A 153 2.93 -10.00 0.40
CA TYR A 153 1.52 -10.15 0.76
C TYR A 153 0.86 -8.79 1.04
N VAL A 154 1.50 -7.96 1.88
CA VAL A 154 1.01 -6.62 2.20
C VAL A 154 0.91 -5.74 0.95
N ALA A 155 1.84 -5.86 0.00
CA ALA A 155 1.76 -5.14 -1.27
C ALA A 155 0.56 -5.60 -2.13
N LEU A 156 0.26 -6.90 -2.14
CA LEU A 156 -0.89 -7.45 -2.87
C LEU A 156 -2.22 -7.02 -2.25
N GLU A 157 -2.32 -7.07 -0.91
CA GLU A 157 -3.48 -6.61 -0.15
C GLU A 157 -3.74 -5.12 -0.40
N ASN A 158 -2.72 -4.26 -0.22
CA ASN A 158 -2.83 -2.83 -0.46
C ASN A 158 -3.28 -2.51 -1.89
N ARG A 159 -2.80 -3.28 -2.87
CA ARG A 159 -3.23 -3.12 -4.27
C ARG A 159 -4.71 -3.47 -4.46
N ALA A 160 -5.18 -4.52 -3.80
CA ALA A 160 -6.60 -4.91 -3.85
C ALA A 160 -7.49 -3.85 -3.21
N ASP A 161 -7.10 -3.32 -2.05
CA ASP A 161 -7.80 -2.23 -1.36
C ASP A 161 -7.89 -0.97 -2.23
N LEU A 162 -6.79 -0.61 -2.91
CA LEU A 162 -6.78 0.52 -3.84
C LEU A 162 -7.70 0.31 -5.04
N GLN A 163 -7.77 -0.91 -5.57
CA GLN A 163 -8.68 -1.23 -6.67
C GLN A 163 -10.14 -1.17 -6.23
N ASP A 164 -10.44 -1.66 -5.03
CA ASP A 164 -11.78 -1.61 -4.45
C ASP A 164 -12.23 -0.15 -4.24
N TYR A 165 -11.34 0.68 -3.66
CA TYR A 165 -11.57 2.12 -3.53
C TYR A 165 -11.85 2.80 -4.87
N GLN A 166 -11.07 2.50 -5.91
CA GLN A 166 -11.29 3.07 -7.24
C GLN A 166 -12.60 2.63 -7.87
N ARG A 167 -13.07 1.40 -7.62
CA ARG A 167 -14.38 0.93 -8.10
C ARG A 167 -15.52 1.69 -7.42
N ILE A 168 -15.46 1.84 -6.09
CA ILE A 168 -16.44 2.61 -5.33
C ILE A 168 -16.49 4.05 -5.83
N LYS A 169 -15.33 4.70 -6.01
CA LYS A 169 -15.25 6.08 -6.50
C LYS A 169 -15.81 6.27 -7.91
N LYS A 170 -15.69 5.29 -8.81
CA LYS A 170 -16.24 5.36 -10.18
C LYS A 170 -17.73 5.01 -10.27
N GLY A 171 -18.29 4.40 -9.24
CA GLY A 171 -19.72 4.06 -9.14
C GLY A 171 -20.57 5.15 -8.46
N GLU A 172 -19.93 6.18 -7.90
CA GLU A 172 -20.53 7.46 -7.49
C GLU A 172 -20.55 8.44 -8.68
#